data_AF-A0A934U117-F1
#
_entry.id   AF-A0A934U117-F1
#
_cell.length_a   1.000
_cell.length_b   1.000
_cell.length_c   1.000
_cell.angle_alpha   90.00
_cell.angle_beta   90.00
_cell.angle_gamma   90.00
#
_symmetry.space_group_name_H-M   'P 1'
#
loop_
_entity.id
_entity.type
_entity.pdbx_description
1 polymer ?
#
loop_
_entity_poly.entity_id
_entity_poly.type
_entity_poly.pdbx_seq_one_letter_code
_entity_poly.pdbx_strand_id
1 'polypeptide(L)'
;MNSKAKYPNFFDQRCIVWTNINLFNGFDYEALRGHCCVCQDTQIVRALKLNNDALDEIRELMNVEVEQPIISIDMHYDADDEAMSDCYIFPYCNLNGCFCFSGDGIKEWYIDEKDDLRSFEVTDIDSCFSLFRMLKPSLSPRDVQHFKEEIIAGNINWDMVEKYTDSIGEKVATAMFGDVNNEVSNNE
;
A
#
# COMPACT_ATOMS: atom_id res chain seq x y z
N MET A 1 18.09 -16.33 21.56
CA MET A 1 16.80 -15.78 22.02
C MET A 1 16.04 -15.39 20.77
N ASN A 2 15.10 -16.23 20.34
CA ASN A 2 14.33 -16.04 19.11
C ASN A 2 13.16 -15.10 19.39
N SER A 3 13.11 -13.93 18.75
CA SER A 3 11.90 -13.14 18.68
C SER A 3 10.87 -13.91 17.84
N LYS A 4 9.72 -14.21 18.44
CA LYS A 4 8.57 -14.75 17.72
C LYS A 4 8.06 -13.66 16.78
N ALA A 5 7.83 -14.02 15.51
CA ALA A 5 7.26 -13.13 14.51
C ALA A 5 5.87 -12.63 14.96
N LYS A 6 5.63 -11.33 14.80
CA LYS A 6 4.49 -10.56 15.38
C LYS A 6 3.16 -10.74 14.62
N TYR A 7 3.12 -11.41 13.46
CA TYR A 7 1.91 -11.53 12.63
C TYR A 7 1.77 -12.93 11.97
N PRO A 8 0.53 -13.48 11.85
CA PRO A 8 0.31 -14.84 11.34
C PRO A 8 0.19 -14.92 9.80
N ASN A 9 0.83 -15.96 9.24
CA ASN A 9 0.72 -16.50 7.88
C ASN A 9 1.21 -15.62 6.71
N PHE A 10 2.53 -15.59 6.63
CA PHE A 10 3.33 -15.22 5.47
C PHE A 10 3.15 -16.21 4.30
N PHE A 11 2.63 -15.72 3.18
CA PHE A 11 3.17 -16.17 1.90
C PHE A 11 4.40 -15.28 1.65
N ASP A 12 5.55 -15.70 2.19
CA ASP A 12 6.91 -15.16 1.99
C ASP A 12 7.25 -13.73 2.49
N GLN A 13 7.04 -13.45 3.79
CA GLN A 13 7.53 -12.26 4.54
C GLN A 13 6.76 -10.93 4.37
N ARG A 14 5.60 -10.91 3.68
CA ARG A 14 4.75 -9.72 3.51
C ARG A 14 3.35 -9.91 4.09
N CYS A 15 2.72 -8.83 4.56
CA CYS A 15 1.33 -8.80 5.04
C CYS A 15 0.46 -7.98 4.08
N ILE A 16 -0.42 -8.65 3.33
CA ILE A 16 -1.33 -8.00 2.37
C ILE A 16 -2.39 -7.19 3.13
N VAL A 17 -2.52 -5.91 2.79
CA VAL A 17 -3.56 -5.02 3.33
C VAL A 17 -4.79 -5.04 2.44
N TRP A 18 -4.59 -4.94 1.12
CA TRP A 18 -5.64 -5.05 0.11
C TRP A 18 -5.05 -5.41 -1.24
N THR A 19 -5.77 -6.18 -2.06
CA THR A 19 -5.33 -6.57 -3.40
C THR A 19 -6.52 -6.83 -4.31
N ASN A 20 -6.44 -6.38 -5.56
CA ASN A 20 -7.39 -6.76 -6.61
C ASN A 20 -6.89 -7.93 -7.49
N ILE A 21 -5.68 -8.44 -7.25
CA ILE A 21 -5.06 -9.53 -8.03
C ILE A 21 -5.91 -10.81 -8.00
N ASN A 22 -6.59 -11.05 -6.86
CA ASN A 22 -7.48 -12.19 -6.70
C ASN A 22 -8.70 -12.16 -7.65
N LEU A 23 -9.02 -11.01 -8.24
CA LEU A 23 -10.03 -10.93 -9.30
C LEU A 23 -9.53 -11.50 -10.63
N PHE A 24 -8.21 -11.55 -10.83
CA PHE A 24 -7.56 -11.99 -12.06
C PHE A 24 -6.98 -13.41 -11.95
N ASN A 25 -6.61 -13.84 -10.73
CA ASN A 25 -6.11 -15.20 -10.46
C ASN A 25 -7.23 -16.13 -9.95
N GLY A 26 -7.48 -17.23 -10.65
CA GLY A 26 -8.34 -18.32 -10.17
C GLY A 26 -9.86 -18.13 -10.34
N PHE A 27 -10.29 -17.15 -11.13
CA PHE A 27 -11.71 -17.00 -11.47
C PHE A 27 -12.15 -18.11 -12.44
N ASP A 28 -13.09 -18.96 -12.02
CA ASP A 28 -13.65 -20.02 -12.87
C ASP A 28 -14.61 -19.41 -13.91
N TYR A 29 -14.04 -19.04 -15.06
CA TYR A 29 -14.78 -18.53 -16.21
C TYR A 29 -15.81 -19.53 -16.75
N GLU A 30 -15.65 -20.84 -16.52
CA GLU A 30 -16.59 -21.89 -16.96
C GLU A 30 -17.80 -22.02 -16.01
N ALA A 31 -17.60 -21.89 -14.69
CA ALA A 31 -18.70 -21.73 -13.73
C ALA A 31 -19.53 -20.46 -14.02
N LEU A 32 -18.88 -19.38 -14.48
CA LEU A 32 -19.55 -18.17 -14.95
C LEU A 32 -20.32 -18.43 -16.27
N ARG A 33 -19.71 -19.15 -17.23
CA ARG A 33 -20.35 -19.53 -18.52
C ARG A 33 -21.61 -20.38 -18.33
N GLY A 34 -21.63 -21.28 -17.35
CA GLY A 34 -22.83 -22.07 -16.99
C GLY A 34 -24.00 -21.24 -16.45
N HIS A 35 -23.72 -20.04 -15.90
CA HIS A 35 -24.72 -19.06 -15.46
C HIS A 35 -24.98 -17.96 -16.51
N CYS A 36 -24.27 -17.97 -17.65
CA CYS A 36 -24.29 -16.95 -18.70
C CYS A 36 -25.39 -17.15 -19.77
N CYS A 37 -26.55 -17.70 -19.42
CA CYS A 37 -27.70 -17.58 -20.31
C CYS A 37 -28.47 -16.25 -20.13
N VAL A 38 -28.13 -15.41 -19.13
CA VAL A 38 -28.82 -14.12 -18.88
C VAL A 38 -27.91 -12.93 -18.50
N CYS A 39 -26.59 -13.08 -18.30
CA CYS A 39 -25.80 -12.06 -17.58
C CYS A 39 -24.45 -11.69 -18.23
N GLN A 40 -24.46 -11.09 -19.42
CA GLN A 40 -23.30 -10.27 -19.84
C GLN A 40 -23.42 -8.93 -19.11
N ASP A 41 -22.40 -8.58 -18.31
CA ASP A 41 -22.20 -7.30 -17.56
C ASP A 41 -22.49 -7.25 -16.06
N THR A 42 -23.19 -8.18 -15.41
CA THR A 42 -23.58 -7.96 -13.99
C THR A 42 -22.64 -8.56 -12.94
N GLN A 43 -22.00 -9.71 -13.21
CA GLN A 43 -21.20 -10.40 -12.18
C GLN A 43 -19.77 -9.87 -12.06
N ILE A 44 -19.11 -9.57 -13.18
CA ILE A 44 -17.77 -8.93 -13.18
C ILE A 44 -17.87 -7.53 -12.57
N VAL A 45 -18.86 -6.74 -12.99
CA VAL A 45 -19.15 -5.43 -12.39
C VAL A 45 -19.44 -5.56 -10.90
N ARG A 46 -20.16 -6.61 -10.47
CA ARG A 46 -20.40 -6.86 -9.04
C ARG A 46 -19.12 -7.24 -8.29
N ALA A 47 -18.24 -8.06 -8.86
CA ALA A 47 -16.98 -8.44 -8.24
C ALA A 47 -16.03 -7.23 -8.11
N LEU A 48 -15.91 -6.42 -9.16
CA LEU A 48 -15.18 -5.16 -9.14
C LEU A 48 -15.75 -4.20 -8.11
N LYS A 49 -17.09 -4.07 -8.05
CA LYS A 49 -17.76 -3.24 -7.05
C LYS A 49 -17.46 -3.71 -5.63
N LEU A 50 -17.61 -5.01 -5.34
CA LEU A 50 -17.33 -5.55 -4.00
C LEU A 50 -15.86 -5.34 -3.59
N ASN A 51 -14.93 -5.46 -4.53
CA ASN A 51 -13.52 -5.22 -4.26
C ASN A 51 -13.22 -3.74 -3.99
N ASN A 52 -13.92 -2.83 -4.69
CA ASN A 52 -13.85 -1.39 -4.42
C ASN A 52 -14.52 -1.02 -3.08
N ASP A 53 -15.69 -1.60 -2.78
CA ASP A 53 -16.37 -1.44 -1.48
C ASP A 53 -15.43 -1.89 -0.34
N ALA A 54 -14.69 -3.00 -0.52
CA ALA A 54 -13.68 -3.45 0.43
C ALA A 54 -12.50 -2.48 0.56
N LEU A 55 -12.08 -1.80 -0.51
CA LEU A 55 -11.07 -0.74 -0.41
C LEU A 55 -11.58 0.46 0.39
N ASP A 56 -12.85 0.82 0.22
CA ASP A 56 -13.49 1.89 0.98
C ASP A 56 -13.57 1.54 2.48
N GLU A 57 -13.87 0.28 2.82
CA GLU A 57 -13.77 -0.20 4.20
C GLU A 57 -12.33 -0.07 4.75
N ILE A 58 -11.30 -0.41 3.95
CA ILE A 58 -9.91 -0.15 4.35
C ILE A 58 -9.67 1.34 4.58
N ARG A 59 -10.17 2.23 3.73
CA ARG A 59 -10.01 3.68 3.92
C ARG A 59 -10.67 4.19 5.19
N GLU A 60 -11.81 3.61 5.58
CA GLU A 60 -12.49 3.92 6.84
C GLU A 60 -11.66 3.46 8.05
N LEU A 61 -11.13 2.22 8.02
CA LEU A 61 -10.20 1.72 9.05
C LEU A 61 -8.93 2.57 9.14
N MET A 62 -8.44 3.04 7.99
CA MET A 62 -7.25 3.86 7.86
C MET A 62 -7.49 5.34 8.13
N ASN A 63 -8.69 5.74 8.59
CA ASN A 63 -8.94 7.10 9.03
C ASN A 63 -8.26 7.38 10.39
N VAL A 64 -6.94 7.31 10.39
CA VAL A 64 -6.05 7.40 11.54
C VAL A 64 -5.09 8.56 11.29
N GLU A 65 -5.14 9.56 12.17
CA GLU A 65 -4.21 10.68 12.13
C GLU A 65 -2.79 10.24 12.50
N VAL A 66 -1.82 10.80 11.81
CA VAL A 66 -0.39 10.61 12.08
C VAL A 66 0.27 11.94 12.42
N GLU A 67 1.45 11.86 13.04
CA GLU A 67 2.07 13.02 13.69
C GLU A 67 2.77 13.95 12.70
N GLN A 68 3.12 13.45 11.51
CA GLN A 68 3.81 14.19 10.46
C GLN A 68 3.24 13.83 9.08
N PRO A 69 3.44 14.67 8.05
CA PRO A 69 2.98 14.37 6.70
C PRO A 69 3.60 13.07 6.17
N ILE A 70 2.79 12.32 5.43
CA ILE A 70 3.23 11.12 4.72
C ILE A 70 3.80 11.53 3.37
N ILE A 71 4.85 10.85 2.93
CA ILE A 71 5.42 10.95 1.60
C ILE A 71 5.31 9.57 0.91
N SER A 72 4.80 9.54 -0.33
CA SER A 72 5.04 8.43 -1.25
C SER A 72 6.35 8.68 -1.99
N ILE A 73 7.14 7.62 -2.14
CA ILE A 73 8.31 7.58 -3.01
C ILE A 73 8.00 6.55 -4.07
N ASP A 74 7.86 7.02 -5.31
CA ASP A 74 7.25 6.27 -6.39
C ASP A 74 8.29 6.02 -7.48
N MET A 75 8.45 4.76 -7.88
CA MET A 75 9.25 4.37 -9.03
C MET A 75 8.32 3.86 -10.14
N HIS A 76 8.29 4.61 -11.23
CA HIS A 76 7.51 4.34 -12.42
C HIS A 76 8.37 3.68 -13.49
N TYR A 77 7.80 2.74 -14.21
CA TYR A 77 8.36 2.17 -15.44
C TYR A 77 7.28 2.24 -16.52
N ASP A 78 7.62 2.81 -17.67
CA ASP A 78 6.73 2.80 -18.82
C ASP A 78 6.83 1.48 -19.62
N ALA A 79 6.12 1.42 -20.74
CA ALA A 79 6.10 0.24 -21.62
C ALA A 79 7.47 -0.09 -22.27
N ASP A 80 8.40 0.87 -22.29
CA ASP A 80 9.77 0.70 -22.81
C ASP A 80 10.79 0.42 -21.68
N ASP A 81 10.31 0.15 -20.46
CA ASP A 81 11.09 -0.07 -19.23
C ASP A 81 11.94 1.16 -18.82
N GLU A 82 11.59 2.38 -19.28
CA GLU A 82 12.27 3.59 -18.82
C GLU A 82 11.83 3.94 -17.39
N ALA A 83 12.81 4.04 -16.49
CA ALA A 83 12.56 4.31 -15.09
C ALA A 83 12.46 5.81 -14.79
N MET A 84 11.40 6.22 -14.11
CA MET A 84 11.21 7.56 -13.58
C MET A 84 10.89 7.49 -12.09
N SER A 85 11.44 8.41 -11.30
CA SER A 85 11.13 8.52 -9.86
C SER A 85 10.35 9.79 -9.58
N ASP A 86 9.34 9.70 -8.73
CA ASP A 86 8.56 10.84 -8.25
C ASP A 86 8.22 10.68 -6.76
N CYS A 87 7.65 11.72 -6.17
CA CYS A 87 7.14 11.67 -4.81
C CYS A 87 5.96 12.60 -4.60
N TYR A 88 5.04 12.17 -3.73
CA TYR A 88 3.91 12.97 -3.32
C TYR A 88 3.86 13.09 -1.80
N ILE A 89 3.79 14.34 -1.31
CA ILE A 89 3.53 14.59 0.11
C ILE A 89 2.03 14.77 0.28
N PHE A 90 1.44 13.88 1.06
CA PHE A 90 0.02 13.91 1.34
C PHE A 90 -0.33 15.15 2.15
N PRO A 91 -1.32 15.96 1.73
CA PRO A 91 -1.65 17.22 2.36
C PRO A 91 -2.29 17.05 3.75
N TYR A 92 -2.78 15.84 4.04
CA TYR A 92 -3.40 15.48 5.31
C TYR A 92 -2.52 14.43 6.00
N CYS A 93 -2.24 14.64 7.29
CA CYS A 93 -1.51 13.67 8.11
C CYS A 93 -2.44 12.51 8.50
N ASN A 94 -2.87 11.71 7.53
CA ASN A 94 -3.81 10.61 7.75
C ASN A 94 -3.46 9.41 6.86
N LEU A 95 -3.52 8.19 7.41
CA LEU A 95 -3.16 6.97 6.68
C LEU A 95 -4.07 6.69 5.48
N ASN A 96 -5.34 7.09 5.51
CA ASN A 96 -6.30 6.81 4.43
C ASN A 96 -5.85 7.38 3.08
N GLY A 97 -5.07 8.46 3.08
CA GLY A 97 -4.53 9.08 1.87
C GLY A 97 -3.64 8.12 1.07
N CYS A 98 -3.01 7.15 1.72
CA CYS A 98 -2.14 6.17 1.06
C CYS A 98 -2.91 5.19 0.17
N PHE A 99 -4.21 5.00 0.42
CA PHE A 99 -5.04 3.97 -0.20
C PHE A 99 -5.87 4.53 -1.36
N CYS A 100 -5.22 5.28 -2.26
CA CYS A 100 -5.85 5.83 -3.44
C CYS A 100 -5.75 4.85 -4.63
N PHE A 101 -6.90 4.53 -5.23
CA PHE A 101 -7.01 3.75 -6.46
C PHE A 101 -8.07 4.40 -7.34
N SER A 102 -7.71 4.79 -8.55
CA SER A 102 -8.63 5.40 -9.52
C SER A 102 -8.99 4.46 -10.68
N GLY A 103 -8.64 3.18 -10.54
CA GLY A 103 -7.89 2.53 -11.60
C GLY A 103 -8.64 1.82 -12.72
N ASP A 104 -7.78 1.35 -13.62
CA ASP A 104 -8.03 0.41 -14.73
C ASP A 104 -7.08 -0.82 -14.65
N GLY A 105 -6.18 -0.90 -13.64
CA GLY A 105 -5.08 -1.87 -13.55
C GLY A 105 -5.10 -2.81 -12.34
N ILE A 106 -4.01 -3.57 -12.16
CA ILE A 106 -3.75 -4.42 -10.99
C ILE A 106 -3.08 -3.60 -9.90
N LYS A 107 -3.56 -3.70 -8.66
CA LYS A 107 -3.07 -2.94 -7.51
C LYS A 107 -3.05 -3.79 -6.24
N GLU A 108 -2.01 -3.64 -5.44
CA GLU A 108 -1.88 -4.25 -4.11
C GLU A 108 -1.17 -3.30 -3.14
N TRP A 109 -1.68 -3.24 -1.91
CA TRP A 109 -0.98 -2.67 -0.75
C TRP A 109 -0.58 -3.78 0.20
N TYR A 110 0.63 -3.70 0.72
CA TYR A 110 1.15 -4.67 1.68
C TYR A 110 2.19 -4.03 2.60
N ILE A 111 2.38 -4.62 3.78
CA ILE A 111 3.48 -4.31 4.68
C ILE A 111 4.61 -5.30 4.40
N ASP A 112 5.82 -4.80 4.16
CA ASP A 112 6.99 -5.63 3.87
C ASP A 112 7.74 -6.11 5.13
N GLU A 113 8.82 -6.86 4.94
CA GLU A 113 9.63 -7.42 6.03
C GLU A 113 10.35 -6.36 6.90
N LYS A 114 10.48 -5.14 6.38
CA LYS A 114 11.08 -3.98 7.07
C LYS A 114 10.00 -3.15 7.78
N ASP A 115 8.79 -3.68 7.88
CA ASP A 115 7.62 -3.00 8.42
C ASP A 115 7.24 -1.77 7.58
N ASP A 116 7.56 -1.70 6.29
CA ASP A 116 7.18 -0.57 5.43
C ASP A 116 5.86 -0.82 4.69
N LEU A 117 5.00 0.20 4.61
CA LEU A 117 3.84 0.17 3.71
C LEU A 117 4.32 0.36 2.27
N ARG A 118 4.03 -0.63 1.43
CA ARG A 118 4.31 -0.66 0.00
C ARG A 118 3.03 -0.72 -0.80
N SER A 119 3.11 -0.25 -2.03
CA SER A 119 2.15 -0.66 -3.05
C SER A 119 2.83 -0.91 -4.38
N PHE A 120 2.15 -1.65 -5.26
CA PHE A 120 2.43 -1.57 -6.68
C PHE A 120 1.14 -1.44 -7.47
N GLU A 121 1.25 -0.81 -8.63
CA GLU A 121 0.24 -0.73 -9.66
C GLU A 121 0.84 -1.19 -10.98
N VAL A 122 0.08 -1.97 -11.75
CA VAL A 122 0.47 -2.38 -13.10
C VAL A 122 -0.74 -2.22 -13.99
N THR A 123 -0.59 -1.44 -15.05
CA THR A 123 -1.55 -1.30 -16.13
C THR A 123 -0.98 -1.92 -17.41
N ASP A 124 -1.73 -1.85 -18.52
CA ASP A 124 -1.22 -2.28 -19.83
C ASP A 124 -0.12 -1.36 -20.38
N ILE A 125 0.09 -0.18 -19.77
CA ILE A 125 0.95 0.89 -20.30
C ILE A 125 2.12 1.17 -19.35
N ASP A 126 1.92 1.05 -18.05
CA ASP A 126 2.91 1.43 -17.05
C ASP A 126 2.84 0.55 -15.79
N SER A 127 3.90 0.62 -15.00
CA SER A 127 3.92 0.11 -13.63
C SER A 127 4.47 1.15 -12.68
N CYS A 128 3.97 1.15 -11.45
CA CYS A 128 4.42 2.02 -10.38
C CYS A 128 4.63 1.22 -9.10
N PHE A 129 5.77 1.42 -8.44
CA PHE A 129 6.08 0.85 -7.14
C PHE A 129 6.24 1.97 -6.13
N SER A 130 5.41 1.95 -5.09
CA SER A 130 5.36 3.01 -4.07
C SER A 130 5.88 2.52 -2.74
N LEU A 131 6.66 3.37 -2.08
CA LEU A 131 6.99 3.29 -0.66
C LEU A 131 6.33 4.45 0.07
N PHE A 132 5.49 4.16 1.07
CA PHE A 132 4.83 5.17 1.89
C PHE A 132 5.52 5.25 3.24
N ARG A 133 6.02 6.43 3.59
CA ARG A 133 6.68 6.68 4.87
C ARG A 133 6.31 8.05 5.43
N MET A 134 6.46 8.22 6.73
CA MET A 134 6.18 9.47 7.42
C MET A 134 7.43 10.34 7.47
N LEU A 135 7.33 11.62 7.17
CA LEU A 135 8.46 12.56 7.30
C LEU A 135 8.87 12.69 8.77
N LYS A 136 10.17 12.80 9.05
CA LYS A 136 10.63 13.04 10.41
C LYS A 136 10.30 14.46 10.88
N PRO A 137 9.89 14.64 12.16
CA PRO A 137 9.51 15.95 12.70
C PRO A 137 10.66 16.96 12.76
N SER A 138 11.92 16.49 12.71
CA SER A 138 13.10 17.35 12.78
C SER A 138 13.51 17.99 11.45
N LEU A 139 12.84 17.65 10.34
CA LEU A 139 13.22 18.14 9.02
C LEU A 139 12.79 19.60 8.82
N SER A 140 13.71 20.42 8.33
CA SER A 140 13.35 21.77 7.86
C SER A 140 12.66 21.71 6.49
N PRO A 141 11.92 22.76 6.08
CA PRO A 141 11.36 22.83 4.72
C PRO A 141 12.42 22.69 3.63
N ARG A 142 13.65 23.15 3.87
CA ARG A 142 14.78 22.98 2.96
C ARG A 142 15.23 21.53 2.87
N ASP A 143 15.25 20.81 3.99
CA ASP A 143 15.58 19.39 4.03
C ASP A 143 14.54 18.57 3.25
N VAL A 144 13.26 18.86 3.44
CA VAL A 144 12.17 18.22 2.69
C VAL A 144 12.29 18.50 1.19
N GLN A 145 12.53 19.76 0.80
CA GLN A 145 12.68 20.13 -0.60
C GLN A 145 13.89 19.43 -1.25
N HIS A 146 15.03 19.40 -0.56
CA HIS A 146 16.22 18.68 -1.04
C HIS A 146 15.94 17.17 -1.20
N PHE A 147 15.24 16.55 -0.23
CA PHE A 147 14.90 15.14 -0.33
C PHE A 147 14.02 14.84 -1.55
N LYS A 148 13.02 15.69 -1.84
CA LYS A 148 12.21 15.58 -3.07
C LYS A 148 13.04 15.70 -4.34
N GLU A 149 13.98 16.65 -4.37
CA GLU A 149 14.88 16.84 -5.52
C GLU A 149 15.75 15.61 -5.77
N GLU A 150 16.29 14.99 -4.72
CA GLU A 150 17.07 13.75 -4.83
C GLU A 150 16.20 12.56 -5.27
N ILE A 151 14.94 12.48 -4.84
CA ILE A 151 13.97 11.48 -5.34
C ILE A 151 13.77 11.65 -6.85
N ILE A 152 13.40 12.84 -7.30
CA ILE A 152 13.12 13.12 -8.71
C ILE A 152 14.36 12.92 -9.58
N ALA A 153 15.55 13.22 -9.05
CA ALA A 153 16.81 12.98 -9.73
C ALA A 153 17.22 11.49 -9.80
N GLY A 154 16.52 10.59 -9.10
CA GLY A 154 16.85 9.16 -9.03
C GLY A 154 18.10 8.84 -8.18
N ASN A 155 18.52 9.76 -7.31
CA ASN A 155 19.74 9.62 -6.50
C ASN A 155 19.53 8.98 -5.13
N ILE A 156 18.29 8.56 -4.83
CA ILE A 156 17.93 8.08 -3.50
C ILE A 156 18.60 6.74 -3.17
N ASN A 157 18.85 6.55 -1.88
CA ASN A 157 19.26 5.28 -1.31
C ASN A 157 18.62 5.09 0.06
N TRP A 158 18.77 3.89 0.63
CA TRP A 158 18.16 3.54 1.90
C TRP A 158 18.62 4.41 3.07
N ASP A 159 19.91 4.78 3.14
CA ASP A 159 20.42 5.67 4.19
C ASP A 159 19.72 7.03 4.15
N MET A 160 19.46 7.56 2.95
CA MET A 160 18.68 8.78 2.77
C MET A 160 17.23 8.56 3.19
N VAL A 161 16.56 7.51 2.72
CA VAL A 161 15.17 7.22 3.11
C VAL A 161 15.04 7.14 4.64
N GLU A 162 15.91 6.39 5.31
CA GLU A 162 15.92 6.25 6.77
C GLU A 162 16.29 7.55 7.49
N LYS A 163 17.16 8.38 6.91
CA LYS A 163 17.51 9.69 7.48
C LYS A 163 16.31 10.63 7.50
N TYR A 164 15.49 10.63 6.45
CA TYR A 164 14.40 11.61 6.27
C TYR A 164 13.03 11.09 6.74
N THR A 165 12.84 9.77 6.87
CA THR A 165 11.51 9.20 7.08
C THR A 165 11.46 8.08 8.11
N ASP A 166 10.32 7.94 8.78
CA ASP A 166 9.96 6.84 9.67
C ASP A 166 8.93 5.92 8.99
N SER A 167 8.97 4.63 9.31
CA SER A 167 7.99 3.69 8.79
C SER A 167 6.59 3.95 9.37
N ILE A 168 5.56 3.61 8.59
CA ILE A 168 4.15 3.63 9.00
C ILE A 168 3.52 2.23 9.06
N GLY A 169 4.25 1.15 8.76
CA GLY A 169 3.68 -0.20 8.69
C GLY A 169 3.05 -0.67 10.00
N GLU A 170 3.69 -0.45 11.16
CA GLU A 170 3.06 -0.77 12.45
C GLU A 170 1.73 -0.03 12.66
N LYS A 171 1.63 1.25 12.26
CA LYS A 171 0.39 2.03 12.39
C LYS A 171 -0.71 1.47 11.49
N VAL A 172 -0.36 1.06 10.26
CA VAL A 172 -1.26 0.39 9.31
C VAL A 172 -1.71 -0.97 9.86
N ALA A 173 -0.77 -1.80 10.33
CA ALA A 173 -1.07 -3.11 10.90
C ALA A 173 -2.01 -3.01 12.11
N THR A 174 -1.77 -2.04 12.99
CA THR A 174 -2.61 -1.79 14.17
C THR A 174 -4.01 -1.36 13.77
N ALA A 175 -4.15 -0.50 12.76
CA ALA A 175 -5.46 -0.09 12.23
C ALA A 175 -6.22 -1.29 11.61
N MET A 176 -5.51 -2.18 10.92
CA MET A 176 -6.11 -3.35 10.25
C MET A 176 -6.50 -4.47 11.20
N PHE A 177 -5.61 -4.82 12.12
CA PHE A 177 -5.67 -6.09 12.87
C PHE A 177 -5.84 -5.89 14.37
N GLY A 178 -5.83 -4.64 14.84
CA GLY A 178 -5.82 -4.32 16.26
C GLY A 178 -4.43 -4.49 16.89
N ASP A 179 -4.36 -4.14 18.18
CA ASP A 179 -3.10 -4.13 18.93
C ASP A 179 -2.75 -5.55 19.42
N VAL A 180 -1.93 -6.26 18.64
CA VAL A 180 -1.55 -7.66 18.88
C VAL A 180 -0.79 -7.87 20.21
N ASN A 181 -0.31 -6.79 20.84
CA ASN A 181 0.44 -6.85 22.11
C ASN A 181 -0.45 -6.81 23.36
N ASN A 182 -1.74 -6.47 23.24
CA ASN A 182 -2.64 -6.29 24.39
C ASN A 182 -3.40 -7.56 24.82
N GLU A 183 -3.23 -8.69 24.13
CA GLU A 183 -3.86 -9.97 24.53
C GLU A 183 -3.01 -10.78 25.52
N VAL A 184 -1.73 -10.45 25.72
CA VAL A 184 -0.84 -11.18 26.64
C VAL A 184 -0.96 -10.69 28.10
N SER A 185 -1.55 -9.52 28.34
CA SER A 185 -1.63 -8.88 29.66
C SER A 185 -2.96 -9.08 30.42
N ASN A 186 -3.95 -9.75 29.83
CA ASN A 186 -5.28 -9.95 30.44
C ASN A 186 -5.58 -11.41 30.86
N ASN A 187 -4.56 -12.26 30.98
CA ASN A 187 -4.68 -13.63 31.49
C ASN A 187 -3.76 -13.89 32.71
N GLU A 188 -3.77 -12.98 33.70
CA GLU A 188 -3.28 -13.25 35.06
C GLU A 188 -4.43 -13.34 36.06
#